data_AF-A0A921FKC3-F1
#
_entry.id   AF-A0A921FKC3-F1
#
_cell.length_a   1.000
_cell.length_b   1.000
_cell.length_c   1.000
_cell.angle_alpha   90.00
_cell.angle_beta   90.00
_cell.angle_gamma   90.00
#
_symmetry.space_group_name_H-M   'P 1'
#
loop_
_entity.id
_entity.type
_entity.pdbx_description
1 polymer ?
#
loop_
_entity_poly.entity_id
_entity_poly.type
_entity_poly.pdbx_seq_one_letter_code
_entity_poly.pdbx_strand_id
1 'polypeptide(L)'
;MNNKRNLIITAVSLLFLAGCSASPEASPQQQDLPEEASTAPTTADSADNASDQTAEDSSQSTAQEPSEDADSAPNTVTVTLDGDTEEIVFTDAYCSGPTGDIRNIIGKVNNQPPLLKVSGSNHVMLKMGNEQPYKGQVSDGLTITDESVTFDDVSVSGAVIDGTMTCTSWD
;
A
#
# COMPACT_ATOMS: atom_id res chain seq x y z
N MET A 1 7.10 -49.06 -30.07
CA MET A 1 8.40 -48.93 -30.74
C MET A 1 9.17 -47.83 -30.05
N ASN A 2 10.25 -48.20 -29.35
CA ASN A 2 11.12 -47.31 -28.59
C ASN A 2 12.08 -46.61 -29.55
N ASN A 3 12.15 -45.27 -29.51
CA ASN A 3 13.29 -44.56 -30.09
C ASN A 3 14.13 -43.89 -29.00
N LYS A 4 15.42 -44.20 -29.08
CA LYS A 4 16.49 -43.96 -28.12
C LYS A 4 17.00 -42.51 -28.21
N ARG A 5 17.29 -41.97 -27.01
CA ARG A 5 18.39 -41.08 -26.59
C ARG A 5 19.24 -40.40 -27.67
N ASN A 6 19.42 -39.09 -27.52
CA ASN A 6 20.70 -38.42 -27.76
C ASN A 6 21.05 -37.50 -26.58
N LEU A 7 22.32 -37.53 -26.20
CA LEU A 7 22.94 -36.93 -25.02
C LEU A 7 24.21 -36.20 -25.49
N ILE A 8 24.34 -34.90 -25.19
CA ILE A 8 25.56 -34.06 -25.31
C ILE A 8 25.38 -32.92 -24.27
N ILE A 9 25.93 -32.94 -23.05
CA ILE A 9 27.28 -32.65 -22.50
C ILE A 9 27.89 -31.26 -22.84
N THR A 10 28.15 -30.48 -21.76
CA THR A 10 29.12 -29.35 -21.58
C THR A 10 28.82 -28.02 -22.29
N ALA A 11 29.09 -26.82 -21.72
CA ALA A 11 30.21 -26.42 -20.87
C ALA A 11 29.90 -25.23 -19.94
N VAL A 12 30.69 -25.16 -18.87
CA VAL A 12 30.83 -24.07 -17.89
C VAL A 12 31.34 -22.78 -18.56
N SER A 13 30.83 -21.63 -18.14
CA SER A 13 31.50 -20.34 -18.32
C SER A 13 31.42 -19.55 -17.01
N LEU A 14 32.55 -19.52 -16.30
CA LEU A 14 32.94 -18.51 -15.32
C LEU A 14 33.20 -17.17 -16.03
N LEU A 15 33.26 -16.08 -15.23
CA LEU A 15 33.94 -14.78 -15.44
C LEU A 15 32.98 -13.56 -15.51
N PHE A 16 33.13 -12.42 -14.82
CA PHE A 16 34.16 -11.84 -13.94
C PHE A 16 33.48 -10.96 -12.87
N LEU A 17 34.01 -10.95 -11.63
CA LEU A 17 33.80 -9.83 -10.69
C LEU A 17 34.81 -8.73 -11.04
N ALA A 18 34.31 -7.58 -11.49
CA ALA A 18 35.08 -6.34 -11.52
C ALA A 18 34.51 -5.40 -10.45
N GLY A 19 35.34 -5.11 -9.45
CA GLY A 19 35.05 -4.12 -8.43
C GLY A 19 35.28 -2.69 -8.91
N CYS A 20 34.51 -1.77 -8.35
CA CYS A 20 34.88 -0.36 -8.18
C CYS A 20 34.67 -0.08 -6.69
N SER A 21 35.74 -0.13 -5.89
CA SER A 21 36.58 1.02 -5.53
C SER A 21 35.78 2.12 -4.84
N ALA A 22 35.79 2.05 -3.52
CA ALA A 22 35.44 3.13 -2.62
C ALA A 22 36.32 4.36 -2.87
N SER A 23 35.75 5.55 -2.72
CA SER A 23 36.48 6.79 -2.47
C SER A 23 35.90 7.46 -1.22
N PRO A 24 36.70 7.65 -0.16
CA PRO A 24 36.33 8.46 0.99
C PRO A 24 37.00 9.85 0.91
N GLU A 25 36.23 10.93 1.08
CA GLU A 25 36.74 12.23 1.54
C GLU A 25 35.51 13.04 2.01
N ALA A 26 35.28 13.22 3.31
CA ALA A 26 35.79 14.31 4.16
C ALA A 26 35.44 15.69 3.55
N SER A 27 34.63 16.56 4.13
CA SER A 27 34.62 17.02 5.53
C SER A 27 33.36 17.88 5.82
N PRO A 28 33.06 18.14 7.10
CA PRO A 28 31.84 18.82 7.54
C PRO A 28 31.96 20.34 7.38
N GLN A 29 30.83 21.01 7.14
CA GLN A 29 30.69 22.43 7.48
C GLN A 29 29.68 22.58 8.60
N GLN A 30 30.22 22.77 9.81
CA GLN A 30 29.54 23.46 10.90
C GLN A 30 29.38 24.93 10.49
N GLN A 31 28.19 25.48 10.67
CA GLN A 31 28.01 26.90 10.93
C GLN A 31 27.13 27.05 12.18
N ASP A 32 27.79 27.52 13.24
CA ASP A 32 27.25 27.99 14.50
C ASP A 32 26.54 29.34 14.34
N LEU A 33 25.31 29.42 14.88
CA LEU A 33 24.69 30.52 15.65
C LEU A 33 24.45 31.91 14.99
N PRO A 34 23.64 32.84 15.58
CA PRO A 34 22.75 32.73 16.77
C PRO A 34 21.30 33.27 16.58
N GLU A 35 20.43 32.88 17.51
CA GLU A 35 19.54 33.72 18.36
C GLU A 35 18.76 34.90 17.72
N GLU A 36 17.42 34.89 17.81
CA GLU A 36 16.67 36.00 18.46
C GLU A 36 15.19 35.63 18.70
N ALA A 37 14.66 36.27 19.73
CA ALA A 37 13.47 35.90 20.48
C ALA A 37 12.18 36.62 20.03
N SER A 38 11.08 36.12 20.59
CA SER A 38 9.93 36.91 21.08
C SER A 38 8.88 37.38 20.07
N THR A 39 7.67 36.82 20.16
CA THR A 39 6.49 37.51 20.73
C THR A 39 5.25 36.60 20.77
N ALA A 40 4.63 36.48 21.94
CA ALA A 40 3.20 36.20 22.14
C ALA A 40 2.43 37.56 22.12
N PRO A 41 1.09 37.69 22.36
CA PRO A 41 0.03 36.72 22.67
C PRO A 41 -1.30 36.99 21.90
N THR A 42 -2.41 36.30 22.24
CA THR A 42 -3.85 36.77 22.32
C THR A 42 -4.73 35.54 22.54
N THR A 43 -5.22 35.20 23.75
CA THR A 43 -6.42 35.63 24.52
C THR A 43 -7.78 35.16 23.96
N ALA A 44 -8.59 34.62 24.87
CA ALA A 44 -9.83 33.85 24.77
C ALA A 44 -11.13 34.65 24.51
N ASP A 45 -12.22 33.91 24.18
CA ASP A 45 -13.63 34.11 24.61
C ASP A 45 -14.41 32.81 24.21
N SER A 46 -15.04 32.01 25.09
CA SER A 46 -16.36 32.19 25.78
C SER A 46 -17.51 32.47 24.77
N ALA A 47 -18.72 31.91 24.81
CA ALA A 47 -19.46 31.06 25.74
C ALA A 47 -20.68 30.43 25.01
N ASP A 48 -21.30 29.44 25.67
CA ASP A 48 -22.73 29.12 25.75
C ASP A 48 -23.68 29.24 24.53
N ASN A 49 -24.35 28.12 24.19
CA ASN A 49 -25.82 28.13 24.27
C ASN A 49 -26.43 26.73 24.37
N ALA A 50 -27.27 26.54 25.39
CA ALA A 50 -28.15 25.40 25.60
C ALA A 50 -29.59 25.78 25.21
N SER A 51 -30.33 24.85 24.59
CA SER A 51 -31.81 24.66 24.58
C SER A 51 -32.14 23.76 23.39
N ASP A 52 -32.49 22.48 23.55
CA ASP A 52 -33.78 21.90 23.99
C ASP A 52 -34.94 22.02 22.98
N GLN A 53 -35.63 20.88 22.83
CA GLN A 53 -36.96 20.63 22.25
C GLN A 53 -37.11 20.32 20.75
N THR A 54 -37.03 19.01 20.52
CA THR A 54 -37.86 18.16 19.65
C THR A 54 -39.35 18.55 19.63
N ALA A 55 -39.90 18.66 18.43
CA ALA A 55 -41.32 18.45 18.14
C ALA A 55 -41.48 17.78 16.75
N GLU A 56 -41.93 16.53 16.81
CA GLU A 56 -42.91 15.83 15.95
C GLU A 56 -42.93 16.00 14.42
N ASP A 57 -42.78 14.82 13.78
CA ASP A 57 -43.62 14.27 12.71
C ASP A 57 -43.66 14.97 11.34
N SER A 58 -43.05 14.33 10.34
CA SER A 58 -43.69 14.07 9.05
C SER A 58 -42.90 13.04 8.23
N SER A 59 -43.62 12.01 7.84
CA SER A 59 -43.20 10.93 6.97
C SER A 59 -42.73 11.43 5.60
N GLN A 60 -41.52 11.05 5.18
CA GLN A 60 -41.21 10.94 3.75
C GLN A 60 -40.30 9.73 3.53
N SER A 61 -40.91 8.68 2.97
CA SER A 61 -40.24 7.51 2.45
C SER A 61 -39.44 7.93 1.21
N THR A 62 -38.14 8.11 1.36
CA THR A 62 -37.19 7.93 0.27
C THR A 62 -36.56 6.56 0.48
N ALA A 63 -36.85 5.64 -0.43
CA ALA A 63 -36.07 4.43 -0.56
C ALA A 63 -34.61 4.87 -0.81
N GLN A 64 -33.81 4.83 0.25
CA GLN A 64 -32.38 4.95 0.18
C GLN A 64 -31.94 3.62 -0.44
N GLU A 65 -31.54 3.64 -1.71
CA GLU A 65 -30.71 2.59 -2.25
C GLU A 65 -29.54 2.42 -1.26
N PRO A 66 -29.17 1.19 -0.88
CA PRO A 66 -27.97 1.02 -0.09
C PRO A 66 -26.83 1.50 -0.99
N SER A 67 -26.31 2.69 -0.70
CA SER A 67 -24.94 3.02 -1.04
C SER A 67 -24.12 1.97 -0.33
N GLU A 68 -23.74 0.93 -1.05
CA GLU A 68 -22.72 -0.03 -0.64
C GLU A 68 -21.37 0.72 -0.71
N ASP A 69 -21.24 1.80 0.08
CA ASP A 69 -19.96 2.14 0.70
C ASP A 69 -19.73 1.03 1.72
N ALA A 70 -19.47 -0.18 1.21
CA ALA A 70 -18.93 -1.25 1.99
C ALA A 70 -17.52 -0.77 2.32
N ASP A 71 -17.39 -0.11 3.47
CA ASP A 71 -16.10 0.03 4.16
C ASP A 71 -15.52 -1.38 4.21
N SER A 72 -14.65 -1.68 3.23
CA SER A 72 -14.00 -2.97 3.13
C SER A 72 -13.25 -3.16 4.44
N ALA A 73 -13.46 -4.33 5.06
CA ALA A 73 -12.82 -4.64 6.33
C ALA A 73 -11.30 -4.39 6.19
N PRO A 74 -10.65 -3.84 7.22
CA PRO A 74 -9.23 -3.51 7.13
C PRO A 74 -8.44 -4.78 6.80
N ASN A 75 -7.50 -4.67 5.86
CA ASN A 75 -6.70 -5.77 5.33
C ASN A 75 -7.47 -6.81 4.51
N THR A 76 -8.70 -6.52 4.10
CA THR A 76 -9.42 -7.33 3.11
C THR A 76 -9.33 -6.68 1.74
N VAL A 77 -8.98 -7.50 0.75
CA VAL A 77 -8.88 -7.11 -0.65
C VAL A 77 -9.56 -8.17 -1.52
N THR A 78 -10.40 -7.72 -2.43
CA THR A 78 -10.99 -8.52 -3.49
C THR A 78 -10.10 -8.45 -4.73
N VAL A 79 -9.84 -9.60 -5.35
CA VAL A 79 -9.08 -9.73 -6.58
C VAL A 79 -9.93 -10.41 -7.63
N THR A 80 -10.09 -9.77 -8.80
CA THR A 80 -10.71 -10.38 -9.97
C THR A 80 -9.65 -10.70 -11.02
N LEU A 81 -9.60 -11.97 -11.45
CA LEU A 81 -8.69 -12.52 -12.46
C LEU A 81 -9.49 -13.36 -13.45
N ASP A 82 -9.39 -13.06 -14.75
CA ASP A 82 -10.09 -13.80 -15.81
C ASP A 82 -11.61 -13.98 -15.60
N GLY A 83 -12.23 -13.07 -14.84
CA GLY A 83 -13.66 -13.09 -14.49
C GLY A 83 -13.99 -13.83 -13.19
N ASP A 84 -13.03 -14.54 -12.59
CA ASP A 84 -13.16 -15.14 -11.26
C ASP A 84 -12.75 -14.13 -10.19
N THR A 85 -13.50 -14.09 -9.08
CA THR A 85 -13.27 -13.16 -7.97
C THR A 85 -12.94 -13.91 -6.70
N GLU A 86 -11.86 -13.53 -6.03
CA GLU A 86 -11.37 -14.10 -4.77
C GLU A 86 -11.22 -12.99 -3.72
N GLU A 87 -11.76 -13.21 -2.53
CA GLU A 87 -11.52 -12.35 -1.37
C GLU A 87 -10.29 -12.84 -0.61
N ILE A 88 -9.36 -11.91 -0.33
CA ILE A 88 -8.11 -12.18 0.38
C ILE A 88 -8.09 -11.35 1.65
N VAL A 89 -7.96 -12.02 2.79
CA VAL A 89 -7.77 -11.38 4.09
C VAL A 89 -6.29 -11.49 4.47
N PHE A 90 -5.56 -10.39 4.38
CA PHE A 90 -4.15 -10.33 4.75
C PHE A 90 -4.00 -10.35 6.28
N THR A 91 -3.16 -11.25 6.78
CA THR A 91 -2.85 -11.34 8.22
C THR A 91 -1.86 -10.28 8.65
N ASP A 92 -0.97 -9.88 7.73
CA ASP A 92 0.10 -8.94 7.99
C ASP A 92 0.18 -7.93 6.84
N ALA A 93 0.30 -6.65 7.16
CA ALA A 93 0.58 -5.58 6.23
C ALA A 93 1.77 -4.77 6.75
N TYR A 94 2.93 -5.03 6.17
CA TYR A 94 4.19 -4.41 6.61
C TYR A 94 4.49 -3.16 5.81
N CYS A 95 4.60 -2.04 6.51
CA CYS A 95 4.86 -0.72 5.93
C CYS A 95 6.31 -0.29 6.16
N SER A 96 6.84 0.49 5.22
CA SER A 96 8.18 1.09 5.34
C SER A 96 8.20 2.48 4.71
N GLY A 97 9.01 3.36 5.28
CA GLY A 97 9.11 4.76 4.89
C GLY A 97 9.30 5.67 6.11
N PRO A 98 9.41 7.00 5.91
CA PRO A 98 9.33 7.95 7.01
C PRO A 98 8.02 7.78 7.77
N THR A 99 8.03 7.98 9.09
CA THR A 99 6.82 7.82 9.92
C THR A 99 5.65 8.63 9.37
N GLY A 100 4.53 7.96 9.09
CA GLY A 100 3.33 8.57 8.50
C GLY A 100 3.40 8.81 6.99
N ASP A 101 4.39 8.25 6.30
CA ASP A 101 4.56 8.34 4.84
C ASP A 101 4.94 6.97 4.27
N ILE A 102 3.92 6.19 3.90
CA ILE A 102 4.10 4.84 3.36
C ILE A 102 4.81 4.94 2.01
N ARG A 103 6.04 4.43 1.94
CA ARG A 103 6.79 4.26 0.69
C ARG A 103 6.68 2.86 0.12
N ASN A 104 6.49 1.87 0.98
CA ASN A 104 6.10 0.54 0.55
C ASN A 104 5.16 -0.08 1.57
N ILE A 105 4.20 -0.87 1.08
CA ILE A 105 3.38 -1.77 1.89
C ILE A 105 3.44 -3.17 1.27
N ILE A 106 3.48 -4.19 2.12
CA ILE A 106 3.45 -5.60 1.70
C ILE A 106 2.41 -6.34 2.55
N GLY A 107 1.27 -6.67 1.93
CA GLY A 107 0.27 -7.58 2.46
C GLY A 107 0.69 -9.03 2.27
N LYS A 108 0.55 -9.86 3.30
CA LYS A 108 0.83 -11.30 3.29
C LYS A 108 -0.25 -12.09 4.02
N VAL A 109 -0.44 -13.34 3.60
CA VAL A 109 -1.25 -14.33 4.33
C VAL A 109 -0.30 -15.34 4.98
N ASN A 110 -0.11 -15.24 6.29
CA ASN A 110 0.75 -16.14 7.08
C ASN A 110 2.18 -16.33 6.49
N ASN A 111 2.80 -15.25 6.02
CA ASN A 111 4.12 -15.24 5.35
C ASN A 111 4.22 -16.10 4.06
N GLN A 112 3.10 -16.42 3.42
CA GLN A 112 3.04 -17.12 2.13
C GLN A 112 2.20 -16.31 1.13
N PRO A 113 2.30 -16.60 -0.18
CA PRO A 113 1.31 -16.12 -1.13
C PRO A 113 -0.13 -16.50 -0.71
N PRO A 114 -1.13 -15.65 -0.98
CA PRO A 114 -1.05 -14.45 -1.82
C PRO A 114 -0.27 -13.28 -1.17
N LEU A 115 0.41 -12.51 -2.02
CA LEU A 115 1.19 -11.34 -1.63
C LEU A 115 0.80 -10.16 -2.52
N LEU A 116 0.40 -9.07 -1.88
CA LEU A 116 0.13 -7.79 -2.52
C LEU A 116 1.15 -6.77 -2.04
N LYS A 117 1.80 -6.09 -2.97
CA LYS A 117 2.82 -5.10 -2.67
C LYS A 117 2.56 -3.81 -3.43
N VAL A 118 2.69 -2.70 -2.73
CA VAL A 118 2.79 -1.37 -3.35
C VAL A 118 4.16 -0.79 -3.02
N SER A 119 4.79 -0.21 -4.04
CA SER A 119 6.09 0.46 -3.94
C SER A 119 6.03 1.84 -4.58
N GLY A 120 6.63 2.81 -3.88
CA GLY A 120 6.51 4.21 -4.27
C GLY A 120 5.04 4.65 -4.29
N SER A 121 4.72 5.53 -5.22
CA SER A 121 3.36 6.09 -5.34
C SER A 121 2.41 5.27 -6.21
N ASN A 122 2.92 4.31 -7.00
CA ASN A 122 2.12 3.73 -8.09
C ASN A 122 2.54 2.34 -8.60
N HIS A 123 3.58 1.70 -8.05
CA HIS A 123 3.96 0.37 -8.52
C HIS A 123 3.24 -0.70 -7.69
N VAL A 124 2.41 -1.50 -8.34
CA VAL A 124 1.65 -2.59 -7.71
C VAL A 124 2.17 -3.93 -8.20
N MET A 125 2.29 -4.89 -7.28
CA MET A 125 2.60 -6.28 -7.57
C MET A 125 1.65 -7.19 -6.80
N LEU A 126 0.97 -8.10 -7.51
CA LEU A 126 0.15 -9.15 -6.95
C LEU A 126 0.74 -10.52 -7.32
N LYS A 127 0.85 -11.41 -6.35
CA LYS A 127 1.26 -12.81 -6.54
C LYS A 127 0.26 -13.70 -5.80
N MET A 128 -0.48 -14.55 -6.51
CA MET A 128 -1.51 -15.40 -5.90
C MET A 128 -0.93 -16.71 -5.36
N GLY A 129 0.09 -17.26 -6.02
CA GLY A 129 0.70 -18.55 -5.70
C GLY A 129 2.13 -18.67 -6.22
N ASN A 130 2.43 -19.78 -6.89
CA ASN A 130 3.78 -20.09 -7.40
C ASN A 130 4.05 -19.53 -8.81
N GLU A 131 3.04 -18.96 -9.45
CA GLU A 131 3.12 -18.36 -10.77
C GLU A 131 3.90 -17.03 -10.80
N GLN A 132 4.08 -16.51 -12.01
CA GLN A 132 4.70 -15.20 -12.23
C GLN A 132 3.80 -14.10 -11.65
N PRO A 133 4.33 -13.16 -10.84
CA PRO A 133 3.51 -12.07 -10.30
C PRO A 133 2.98 -11.14 -11.39
N TYR A 134 1.75 -10.67 -11.21
CA TYR A 134 1.17 -9.53 -11.92
C TYR A 134 1.85 -8.26 -11.42
N LYS A 135 2.37 -7.44 -12.33
CA LYS A 135 3.11 -6.22 -11.99
C LYS A 135 2.70 -5.09 -12.91
N GLY A 136 2.68 -3.87 -12.40
CA GLY A 136 2.36 -2.72 -13.23
C GLY A 136 2.55 -1.40 -12.50
N GLN A 137 2.55 -0.33 -13.29
CA GLN A 137 2.32 1.01 -12.79
C GLN A 137 0.85 1.34 -12.97
N VAL A 138 0.23 1.88 -11.92
CA VAL A 138 -1.18 2.25 -11.91
C VAL A 138 -1.29 3.78 -11.92
N SER A 139 -2.26 4.34 -12.65
CA SER A 139 -2.44 5.79 -12.71
C SER A 139 -3.56 6.29 -11.81
N ASP A 140 -4.52 5.43 -11.48
CA ASP A 140 -5.79 5.77 -10.85
C ASP A 140 -6.19 4.66 -9.85
N GLY A 141 -7.16 4.97 -8.98
CA GLY A 141 -7.74 4.02 -8.01
C GLY A 141 -6.85 3.68 -6.81
N LEU A 142 -5.57 4.07 -6.81
CA LEU A 142 -4.66 3.82 -5.70
C LEU A 142 -4.54 5.06 -4.80
N THR A 143 -4.99 4.93 -3.56
CA THR A 143 -4.84 5.96 -2.52
C THR A 143 -3.91 5.47 -1.44
N ILE A 144 -2.91 6.26 -1.09
CA ILE A 144 -1.94 5.97 -0.01
C ILE A 144 -2.09 7.05 1.06
N THR A 145 -2.34 6.63 2.30
CA THR A 145 -2.37 7.51 3.48
C THR A 145 -1.14 7.23 4.37
N ASP A 146 -1.14 7.82 5.56
CA ASP A 146 -0.14 7.57 6.60
C ASP A 146 -0.20 6.14 7.19
N GLU A 147 -1.39 5.54 7.22
CA GLU A 147 -1.63 4.24 7.86
C GLU A 147 -2.16 3.16 6.91
N SER A 148 -2.58 3.52 5.69
CA SER A 148 -3.26 2.57 4.80
C SER A 148 -3.00 2.79 3.31
N VAL A 149 -3.30 1.76 2.54
CA VAL A 149 -3.38 1.81 1.08
C VAL A 149 -4.71 1.24 0.64
N THR A 150 -5.50 2.04 -0.07
CA THR A 150 -6.79 1.68 -0.62
C THR A 150 -6.67 1.50 -2.13
N PHE A 151 -7.30 0.45 -2.63
CA PHE A 151 -7.45 0.11 -4.03
C PHE A 151 -8.94 0.24 -4.37
N ASP A 152 -9.25 1.10 -5.32
CA ASP A 152 -10.58 1.29 -5.90
C ASP A 152 -10.47 0.86 -7.37
N ASP A 153 -10.90 -0.37 -7.66
CA ASP A 153 -10.83 -1.00 -8.98
C ASP A 153 -9.45 -0.88 -9.70
N VAL A 154 -8.35 -1.09 -8.96
CA VAL A 154 -6.98 -0.94 -9.47
C VAL A 154 -6.63 -2.08 -10.43
N SER A 155 -6.40 -1.75 -11.70
CA SER A 155 -5.99 -2.74 -12.71
C SER A 155 -4.47 -2.91 -12.80
N VAL A 156 -3.99 -4.15 -12.65
CA VAL A 156 -2.57 -4.52 -12.76
C VAL A 156 -2.39 -5.78 -13.62
N SER A 157 -1.90 -5.61 -14.85
CA SER A 157 -1.59 -6.72 -15.78
C SER A 157 -2.73 -7.73 -15.94
N GLY A 158 -3.98 -7.27 -15.98
CA GLY A 158 -5.17 -8.11 -16.15
C GLY A 158 -5.87 -8.54 -14.84
N ALA A 159 -5.25 -8.30 -13.69
CA ALA A 159 -5.94 -8.37 -12.39
C ALA A 159 -6.66 -7.05 -12.08
N VAL A 160 -7.82 -7.11 -11.45
CA VAL A 160 -8.49 -5.95 -10.83
C VAL A 160 -8.47 -6.15 -9.32
N ILE A 161 -8.12 -5.11 -8.57
CA ILE A 161 -7.90 -5.16 -7.12
C ILE A 161 -8.76 -4.08 -6.47
N ASP A 162 -9.56 -4.48 -5.48
CA ASP A 162 -10.41 -3.57 -4.71
C ASP A 162 -10.29 -3.87 -3.21
N GLY A 163 -10.27 -2.85 -2.36
CA GLY A 163 -10.24 -2.98 -0.91
C GLY A 163 -9.11 -2.20 -0.24
N THR A 164 -8.83 -2.47 1.03
CA THR A 164 -7.88 -1.67 1.82
C THR A 164 -6.89 -2.54 2.59
N MET A 165 -5.62 -2.14 2.56
CA MET A 165 -4.57 -2.68 3.45
C MET A 165 -4.17 -1.61 4.47
N THR A 166 -4.27 -1.93 5.75
CA THR A 166 -3.89 -1.07 6.88
C THR A 166 -2.63 -1.61 7.53
N CYS A 167 -1.61 -0.77 7.69
CA CYS A 167 -0.33 -1.15 8.29
C CYS A 167 -0.52 -1.86 9.64
N THR A 168 0.02 -3.07 9.78
CA THR A 168 0.07 -3.81 11.04
C THR A 168 1.44 -3.71 11.72
N SER A 169 2.46 -3.29 10.97
CA SER A 169 3.84 -3.14 11.44
C SER A 169 4.62 -2.14 10.57
N TRP A 170 5.70 -1.57 11.11
CA TRP A 170 6.51 -0.54 10.47
C TRP A 170 8.02 -0.83 10.59
N ASP A 171 8.79 -0.42 9.58
CA ASP A 171 10.26 -0.43 9.53
C ASP A 171 10.86 0.94 9.17
#